data_AF-A0A7Y9UT23-F1
#
_entry.id   AF-A0A7Y9UT23-F1
#
_cell.length_a   1.000
_cell.length_b   1.000
_cell.length_c   1.000
_cell.angle_alpha   90.00
_cell.angle_beta   90.00
_cell.angle_gamma   90.00
#
_symmetry.space_group_name_H-M   'P 1'
#
loop_
_entity.id
_entity.type
_entity.pdbx_description
1 polymer ?
#
loop_
_entity_poly.entity_id
_entity_poly.type
_entity_poly.pdbx_seq_one_letter_code
_entity_poly.pdbx_strand_id
1 'polypeptide(L)'
;MATTLPDSGLAGLTSMIGIEARRFARHPLFLIGVVVAYAVHVWVYLATAAVSSVDGVNHSHDLLSQPIVPAFFIGLPSLVVAAHLTRSTEAAAEAMGTAPGTESRRTLAVAGACVVPFAAGLGWLVMMLVLTRIIEPHPDELWFTNVNDLWVWSILLALGPVACLGGGLLGVLVGRWLRFRGAAAIAVVVVTVVDMAGSLSYATGDAGGFRNWVPWSMFHTGTMSDGNEWNGVPGHAQAILTGNPATYLLYVLTLCALAVGGAVWHDRSARTPRLRMINWGLIVTAVALFLITATTGITEMIISGPIR
;
A
#
# COMPACT_ATOMS: atom_id res chain seq x y z
N MET A 1 15.23 14.11 40.77
CA MET A 1 14.98 12.93 39.90
C MET A 1 15.65 13.24 38.56
N ALA A 2 16.87 12.76 38.36
CA ALA A 2 17.66 13.08 37.17
C ALA A 2 17.18 12.20 36.01
N THR A 3 16.40 12.76 35.10
CA THR A 3 16.09 12.14 33.81
C THR A 3 17.37 12.12 32.97
N THR A 4 18.03 10.97 32.95
CA THR A 4 19.11 10.68 31.99
C THR A 4 18.57 10.89 30.58
N LEU A 5 19.18 11.82 29.84
CA LEU A 5 18.90 12.01 28.42
C LEU A 5 19.08 10.65 27.71
N PRO A 6 18.15 10.23 26.84
CA PRO A 6 18.29 8.97 26.11
C PRO A 6 19.61 8.96 25.34
N ASP A 7 20.35 7.86 25.44
CA ASP A 7 21.59 7.64 24.70
C ASP A 7 21.42 8.01 23.23
N SER A 8 22.40 8.73 22.69
CA SER A 8 22.43 9.18 21.30
C SER A 8 22.65 8.03 20.29
N GLY A 9 22.42 6.77 20.68
CA GLY A 9 22.60 5.56 19.87
C GLY A 9 21.29 4.97 19.34
N LEU A 10 21.37 3.72 18.86
CA LEU A 10 20.23 2.96 18.32
C LEU A 10 19.08 2.80 19.33
N ALA A 11 19.40 2.67 20.62
CA ALA A 11 18.41 2.57 21.70
C ALA A 11 17.52 3.83 21.84
N GLY A 12 18.08 5.02 21.55
CA GLY A 12 17.31 6.25 21.52
C GLY A 12 16.30 6.27 20.36
N LEU A 13 16.73 5.83 19.17
CA LEU A 13 15.87 5.77 17.99
C LEU A 13 14.73 4.74 18.15
N THR A 14 15.01 3.55 18.68
CA THR A 14 13.96 2.54 18.91
C THR A 14 12.90 3.02 19.91
N SER A 15 13.32 3.72 20.96
CA SER A 15 12.40 4.35 21.91
C SER A 15 11.51 5.40 21.21
N MET A 16 12.11 6.27 20.38
CA MET A 16 11.35 7.26 19.59
C MET A 16 10.35 6.60 18.63
N ILE A 17 10.76 5.53 17.94
CA ILE A 17 9.86 4.74 17.07
C ILE A 17 8.70 4.19 17.89
N GLY A 18 8.95 3.63 19.07
CA GLY A 18 7.89 3.08 19.92
C GLY A 18 6.87 4.14 20.38
N ILE A 19 7.34 5.36 20.68
CA ILE A 19 6.47 6.49 21.04
C ILE A 19 5.62 6.92 19.83
N GLU A 20 6.23 7.13 18.68
CA GLU A 20 5.51 7.55 17.47
C GLU A 20 4.58 6.45 16.95
N ALA A 21 4.96 5.17 17.04
CA ALA A 21 4.10 4.04 16.69
C ALA A 21 2.86 3.98 17.59
N ARG A 22 3.01 4.19 18.90
CA ARG A 22 1.87 4.26 19.82
C ARG A 22 0.96 5.45 19.51
N ARG A 23 1.55 6.60 19.17
CA ARG A 23 0.81 7.80 18.79
C ARG A 23 0.06 7.61 17.48
N PHE A 24 0.68 6.94 16.51
CA PHE A 24 0.08 6.55 15.22
C PHE A 24 -1.10 5.60 15.45
N ALA A 25 -0.88 4.52 16.20
CA ALA A 25 -1.89 3.50 16.47
C ALA A 25 -3.11 4.04 17.23
N ARG A 26 -2.93 5.09 18.04
CA ARG A 26 -4.03 5.76 18.77
C ARG A 26 -4.68 6.90 18.00
N HIS A 27 -4.20 7.22 16.80
CA HIS A 27 -4.75 8.33 16.04
C HIS A 27 -6.17 7.98 15.56
N PRO A 28 -7.19 8.81 15.83
CA PRO A 28 -8.59 8.47 15.54
C PRO A 28 -8.83 8.20 14.06
N LEU A 29 -8.24 9.02 13.17
CA LEU A 29 -8.33 8.80 11.73
C LEU A 29 -7.78 7.44 11.28
N PHE A 30 -6.69 6.97 11.89
CA PHE A 30 -6.13 5.65 11.59
C PHE A 30 -7.04 4.54 12.09
N LEU A 31 -7.52 4.65 13.34
CA LEU A 31 -8.44 3.68 13.93
C LEU A 31 -9.75 3.55 13.14
N ILE A 32 -10.35 4.67 12.74
CA ILE A 32 -11.54 4.68 11.88
C ILE A 32 -11.23 3.98 10.55
N GLY A 33 -10.11 4.32 9.92
CA GLY A 33 -9.66 3.68 8.68
C GLY A 33 -9.55 2.16 8.79
N VAL A 34 -8.89 1.67 9.85
CA VAL A 34 -8.76 0.23 10.13
C VAL A 34 -10.12 -0.42 10.37
N VAL A 35 -10.97 0.15 11.22
CA VAL A 35 -12.30 -0.41 11.50
C VAL A 35 -13.16 -0.48 10.24
N VAL A 36 -13.17 0.59 9.44
CA VAL A 36 -13.91 0.63 8.18
C VAL A 36 -13.36 -0.38 7.17
N ALA A 37 -12.04 -0.49 7.04
CA ALA A 37 -11.42 -1.46 6.12
C ALA A 37 -11.87 -2.91 6.41
N TYR A 38 -11.83 -3.30 7.68
CA TYR A 38 -12.21 -4.66 8.09
C TYR A 38 -13.73 -4.87 7.98
N ALA A 39 -14.53 -3.89 8.41
CA ALA A 39 -15.98 -3.97 8.34
C ALA A 39 -16.49 -4.05 6.89
N VAL A 40 -15.95 -3.21 5.99
CA VAL A 40 -16.30 -3.22 4.56
C VAL A 40 -15.93 -4.56 3.94
N HIS A 41 -14.74 -5.10 4.23
CA HIS A 41 -14.33 -6.38 3.65
C HIS A 41 -15.20 -7.55 4.12
N VAL A 42 -15.50 -7.62 5.43
CA VAL A 42 -16.42 -8.63 5.96
C VAL A 42 -17.82 -8.50 5.35
N TRP A 43 -18.30 -7.27 5.17
CA TRP A 43 -19.59 -7.03 4.51
C TRP A 43 -19.59 -7.50 3.05
N VAL A 44 -18.55 -7.16 2.27
CA VAL A 44 -18.41 -7.63 0.87
C VAL A 44 -18.39 -9.15 0.82
N TYR A 45 -17.58 -9.80 1.66
CA TYR A 45 -17.50 -11.25 1.73
C TYR A 45 -18.85 -11.93 1.99
N LEU A 46 -19.61 -11.41 2.96
CA LEU A 46 -20.93 -11.96 3.27
C LEU A 46 -21.93 -11.70 2.14
N ALA A 47 -21.84 -10.55 1.48
CA ALA A 47 -22.71 -10.20 0.37
C ALA A 47 -22.44 -11.07 -0.87
N THR A 48 -21.17 -11.31 -1.23
CA THR A 48 -20.81 -12.14 -2.40
C THR A 48 -21.14 -13.61 -2.18
N ALA A 49 -20.92 -14.12 -0.96
CA ALA A 49 -21.29 -15.49 -0.61
C ALA A 49 -22.80 -15.75 -0.61
N ALA A 50 -23.63 -14.72 -0.43
CA ALA A 50 -25.08 -14.88 -0.42
C ALA A 50 -25.69 -15.03 -1.83
N VAL A 51 -24.94 -14.68 -2.89
CA VAL A 51 -25.48 -14.58 -4.26
C VAL A 51 -24.83 -15.51 -5.27
N SER A 52 -23.76 -16.24 -4.91
CA SER A 52 -23.14 -17.25 -5.77
C SER A 52 -23.33 -18.64 -5.16
N SER A 53 -23.99 -19.51 -5.93
CA SER A 53 -24.26 -20.89 -5.51
C SER A 53 -23.99 -21.86 -6.65
N VAL A 54 -23.15 -22.85 -6.38
CA VAL A 54 -22.86 -23.97 -7.31
C VAL A 54 -23.43 -25.23 -6.68
N ASP A 55 -24.27 -25.96 -7.41
CA ASP A 55 -24.92 -27.19 -6.94
C ASP A 55 -25.67 -27.03 -5.59
N GLY A 56 -26.21 -25.84 -5.32
CA GLY A 56 -26.93 -25.51 -4.09
C GLY A 56 -26.04 -25.24 -2.88
N VAL A 57 -24.72 -25.13 -3.06
CA VAL A 57 -23.75 -24.72 -2.04
C VAL A 57 -23.31 -23.28 -2.32
N ASN A 58 -23.34 -22.44 -1.30
CA ASN A 58 -22.91 -21.04 -1.41
C ASN A 58 -21.38 -20.95 -1.44
N HIS A 59 -20.86 -20.16 -2.37
CA HIS A 59 -19.42 -19.92 -2.54
C HIS A 59 -19.10 -18.43 -2.41
N SER A 60 -17.95 -18.13 -1.79
CA SER A 60 -17.42 -16.77 -1.80
C SER A 60 -16.67 -16.52 -3.11
N HIS A 61 -16.88 -15.36 -3.70
CA HIS A 61 -16.09 -14.87 -4.83
C HIS A 61 -15.63 -13.43 -4.59
N ASP A 62 -14.68 -13.00 -5.42
CA ASP A 62 -14.08 -11.67 -5.42
C ASP A 62 -13.35 -11.34 -4.11
N LEU A 63 -12.77 -12.34 -3.44
CA LEU A 63 -12.09 -12.14 -2.15
C LEU A 63 -10.68 -11.57 -2.33
N LEU A 64 -9.88 -12.22 -3.18
CA LEU A 64 -8.47 -11.91 -3.38
C LEU A 64 -8.23 -10.72 -4.33
N SER A 65 -9.30 -10.22 -4.94
CA SER A 65 -9.40 -9.00 -5.77
C SER A 65 -9.77 -7.76 -4.96
N GLN A 66 -9.81 -7.82 -3.64
CA GLN A 66 -10.13 -6.68 -2.79
C GLN A 66 -8.94 -6.00 -2.05
N PRO A 67 -7.65 -6.11 -2.47
CA PRO A 67 -6.56 -5.31 -1.89
C PRO A 67 -6.75 -3.79 -1.95
N ILE A 68 -7.69 -3.29 -2.77
CA ILE A 68 -8.06 -1.88 -2.79
C ILE A 68 -8.62 -1.40 -1.44
N VAL A 69 -9.31 -2.28 -0.70
CA VAL A 69 -9.93 -1.95 0.60
C VAL A 69 -8.87 -1.49 1.61
N PRO A 70 -7.82 -2.27 1.95
CA PRO A 70 -6.80 -1.82 2.87
C PRO A 70 -5.97 -0.66 2.31
N ALA A 71 -5.66 -0.64 1.01
CA ALA A 71 -4.92 0.49 0.41
C ALA A 71 -5.67 1.82 0.59
N PHE A 72 -6.97 1.82 0.33
CA PHE A 72 -7.81 3.01 0.41
C PHE A 72 -8.13 3.39 1.87
N PHE A 73 -8.60 2.46 2.69
CA PHE A 73 -9.09 2.75 4.04
C PHE A 73 -7.99 2.72 5.11
N ILE A 74 -6.83 2.09 4.87
CA ILE A 74 -5.69 2.11 5.79
C ILE A 74 -4.58 2.99 5.21
N GLY A 75 -4.17 2.76 3.96
CA GLY A 75 -3.06 3.48 3.32
C GLY A 75 -3.28 4.99 3.22
N LEU A 76 -4.42 5.45 2.66
CA LEU A 76 -4.67 6.90 2.51
C LEU A 76 -4.83 7.63 3.86
N PRO A 77 -5.58 7.11 4.85
CA PRO A 77 -5.57 7.69 6.20
C PRO A 77 -4.18 7.71 6.82
N SER A 78 -3.37 6.68 6.61
CA SER A 78 -1.99 6.60 7.11
C SER A 78 -1.10 7.70 6.53
N LEU A 79 -1.31 8.08 5.26
CA LEU A 79 -0.65 9.24 4.65
C LEU A 79 -0.95 10.51 5.44
N VAL A 80 -2.23 10.77 5.72
CA VAL A 80 -2.66 11.96 6.45
C VAL A 80 -2.12 11.99 7.87
N VAL A 81 -2.19 10.85 8.57
CA VAL A 81 -1.67 10.71 9.95
C VAL A 81 -0.16 10.92 9.98
N ALA A 82 0.60 10.25 9.12
CA ALA A 82 2.06 10.36 9.07
C ALA A 82 2.51 11.80 8.73
N ALA A 83 1.82 12.46 7.79
CA ALA A 83 2.09 13.85 7.45
C ALA A 83 1.81 14.80 8.62
N HIS A 84 0.75 14.55 9.39
CA HIS A 84 0.42 15.33 10.58
C HIS A 84 1.44 15.11 11.70
N LEU A 85 1.77 13.85 12.02
CA LEU A 85 2.77 13.50 13.03
C LEU A 85 4.11 14.15 12.72
N THR A 86 4.58 14.01 11.48
CA THR A 86 5.83 14.60 11.00
C THR A 86 5.90 16.12 11.27
N ARG A 87 4.83 16.85 10.94
CA ARG A 87 4.77 18.31 11.18
C ARG A 87 4.67 18.66 12.66
N SER A 88 3.86 17.91 13.41
CA SER A 88 3.68 18.18 14.85
C SER A 88 4.98 18.01 15.63
N THR A 89 5.82 17.05 15.21
CA THR A 89 7.12 16.79 15.82
C THR A 89 8.11 17.93 15.55
N GLU A 90 8.04 18.58 14.38
CA GLU A 90 8.82 19.80 14.12
C GLU A 90 8.30 21.03 14.84
N ALA A 91 6.98 21.24 14.87
CA ALA A 91 6.39 22.34 15.63
C ALA A 91 6.74 22.27 17.13
N ALA A 92 6.74 21.06 17.70
CA ALA A 92 7.18 20.84 19.07
C ALA A 92 8.68 21.14 19.25
N ALA A 93 9.52 20.79 18.27
CA ALA A 93 10.94 21.08 18.32
C ALA A 93 11.25 22.58 18.24
N GLU A 94 10.54 23.32 17.39
CA GLU A 94 10.64 24.78 17.28
C GLU A 94 10.20 25.48 18.57
N ALA A 95 9.10 25.02 19.19
CA ALA A 95 8.57 25.62 20.41
C ALA A 95 9.46 25.38 21.66
N MET A 96 10.09 24.21 21.76
CA MET A 96 10.90 23.83 22.92
C MET A 96 12.34 24.36 22.86
N GLY A 97 12.81 24.84 21.70
CA GLY A 97 14.19 25.30 21.48
C GLY A 97 15.26 24.19 21.59
N THR A 98 14.92 23.04 22.15
CA THR A 98 15.72 21.83 22.27
C THR A 98 14.81 20.62 22.07
N ALA A 99 15.06 19.85 21.01
CA ALA A 99 14.38 18.59 20.76
C ALA A 99 15.38 17.43 20.80
N PRO A 100 14.97 16.24 21.29
CA PRO A 100 15.82 15.07 21.23
C PRO A 100 16.20 14.73 19.78
N GLY A 101 17.50 14.71 19.50
CA GLY A 101 18.05 14.26 18.22
C GLY A 101 17.94 15.26 17.05
N THR A 102 18.55 14.88 15.93
CA THR A 102 18.50 15.63 14.66
C THR A 102 17.13 15.51 14.00
N GLU A 103 16.85 16.39 13.04
CA GLU A 103 15.64 16.32 12.22
C GLU A 103 15.52 14.94 11.54
N SER A 104 16.61 14.46 10.93
CA SER A 104 16.70 13.13 10.33
C SER A 104 16.32 12.00 11.27
N ARG A 105 16.69 12.05 12.56
CA ARG A 105 16.30 11.03 13.54
C ARG A 105 14.80 11.07 13.84
N ARG A 106 14.22 12.26 13.96
CA ARG A 106 12.77 12.41 14.13
C ARG A 106 12.01 11.91 12.90
N THR A 107 12.52 12.18 11.69
CA THR A 107 11.97 11.62 10.44
C THR A 107 12.03 10.09 10.44
N LEU A 108 13.17 9.50 10.81
CA LEU A 108 13.31 8.05 10.89
C LEU A 108 12.41 7.43 11.96
N ALA A 109 12.16 8.13 13.06
CA ALA A 109 11.23 7.67 14.08
C ALA A 109 9.79 7.57 13.55
N VAL A 110 9.32 8.62 12.86
CA VAL A 110 7.99 8.63 12.25
C VAL A 110 7.89 7.64 11.07
N ALA A 111 8.95 7.50 10.26
CA ALA A 111 9.00 6.49 9.22
C ALA A 111 8.97 5.06 9.80
N GLY A 112 9.66 4.81 10.91
CA GLY A 112 9.60 3.53 11.63
C GLY A 112 8.21 3.25 12.20
N ALA A 113 7.48 4.28 12.63
CA ALA A 113 6.09 4.16 13.06
C ALA A 113 5.14 3.68 11.94
N CYS A 114 5.51 3.84 10.65
CA CYS A 114 4.75 3.28 9.52
C CYS A 114 4.73 1.75 9.48
N VAL A 115 5.43 1.05 10.38
CA VAL A 115 5.20 -0.39 10.64
C VAL A 115 3.77 -0.66 11.13
N VAL A 116 3.12 0.31 11.79
CA VAL A 116 1.75 0.18 12.31
C VAL A 116 0.72 -0.05 11.20
N PRO A 117 0.62 0.81 10.16
CA PRO A 117 -0.29 0.55 9.05
C PRO A 117 0.12 -0.66 8.21
N PHE A 118 1.41 -0.97 8.09
CA PHE A 118 1.86 -2.21 7.46
C PHE A 118 1.32 -3.45 8.20
N ALA A 119 1.44 -3.48 9.53
CA ALA A 119 0.93 -4.57 10.36
C ALA A 119 -0.61 -4.67 10.30
N ALA A 120 -1.32 -3.54 10.24
CA ALA A 120 -2.77 -3.54 10.05
C ALA A 120 -3.19 -4.11 8.69
N GLY A 121 -2.43 -3.80 7.63
CA GLY A 121 -2.60 -4.40 6.31
C GLY A 121 -2.27 -5.90 6.27
N LEU A 122 -1.23 -6.34 6.99
CA LEU A 122 -0.94 -7.77 7.17
C LEU A 122 -2.07 -8.48 7.93
N GLY A 123 -2.62 -7.88 8.98
CA GLY A 123 -3.76 -8.43 9.70
C GLY A 123 -5.00 -8.56 8.79
N TRP A 124 -5.19 -7.63 7.87
CA TRP A 124 -6.28 -7.68 6.90
C TRP A 124 -6.07 -8.83 5.91
N LEU A 125 -4.83 -9.01 5.42
CA LEU A 125 -4.47 -10.14 4.56
C LEU A 125 -4.69 -11.48 5.27
N VAL A 126 -4.29 -11.59 6.54
CA VAL A 126 -4.57 -12.79 7.35
C VAL A 126 -6.06 -13.03 7.52
N MET A 127 -6.85 -12.00 7.82
CA MET A 127 -8.31 -12.12 7.90
C MET A 127 -8.90 -12.65 6.60
N MET A 128 -8.52 -12.09 5.46
CA MET A 128 -9.00 -12.54 4.15
C MET A 128 -8.68 -14.03 3.91
N LEU A 129 -7.47 -14.49 4.25
CA LEU A 129 -7.08 -15.89 4.16
C LEU A 129 -7.82 -16.81 5.15
N VAL A 130 -8.29 -16.28 6.28
CA VAL A 130 -9.15 -17.04 7.20
C VAL A 130 -10.56 -17.15 6.63
N LEU A 131 -11.09 -16.09 6.02
CA LEU A 131 -12.42 -16.10 5.42
C LEU A 131 -12.55 -17.13 4.28
N THR A 132 -11.49 -17.36 3.49
CA THR A 132 -11.47 -18.42 2.46
C THR A 132 -11.53 -19.84 3.04
N ARG A 133 -11.36 -20.01 4.36
CA ARG A 133 -11.53 -21.30 5.05
C ARG A 133 -12.90 -21.48 5.68
N ILE A 134 -13.69 -20.41 5.78
CA ILE A 134 -15.03 -20.44 6.39
C ILE A 134 -16.09 -20.74 5.32
N ILE A 135 -15.99 -20.09 4.16
CA ILE A 135 -16.81 -20.36 2.97
C ILE A 135 -15.82 -20.65 1.85
N GLU A 136 -16.06 -21.75 1.15
CA GLU A 136 -15.17 -22.20 0.08
C GLU A 136 -15.19 -21.19 -1.08
N PRO A 137 -14.02 -20.84 -1.65
CA PRO A 137 -13.96 -20.03 -2.86
C PRO A 137 -14.70 -20.68 -4.02
N HIS A 138 -15.21 -19.86 -4.93
CA HIS A 138 -15.81 -20.37 -6.16
C HIS A 138 -14.76 -21.14 -7.00
N PRO A 139 -15.10 -22.29 -7.60
CA PRO A 139 -14.14 -23.11 -8.37
C PRO A 139 -13.45 -22.36 -9.52
N ASP A 140 -14.16 -21.42 -10.16
CA ASP A 140 -13.63 -20.60 -11.25
C ASP A 140 -12.82 -19.37 -10.80
N GLU A 141 -12.54 -19.19 -9.50
CA GLU A 141 -11.64 -18.13 -9.04
C GLU A 141 -10.20 -18.35 -9.56
N LEU A 142 -9.67 -17.37 -10.30
CA LEU A 142 -8.33 -17.44 -10.92
C LEU A 142 -7.22 -17.67 -9.90
N TRP A 143 -7.40 -17.11 -8.71
CA TRP A 143 -6.42 -17.07 -7.65
C TRP A 143 -6.05 -18.44 -7.08
N PHE A 144 -6.91 -19.44 -7.28
CA PHE A 144 -6.73 -20.79 -6.73
C PHE A 144 -6.45 -21.84 -7.81
N THR A 145 -6.46 -21.46 -9.09
CA THR A 145 -6.43 -22.41 -10.22
C THR A 145 -5.32 -22.10 -11.19
N ASN A 146 -5.45 -20.98 -11.92
CA ASN A 146 -4.70 -20.72 -13.16
C ASN A 146 -3.53 -19.75 -12.98
N VAL A 147 -3.33 -19.23 -11.76
CA VAL A 147 -2.28 -18.25 -11.46
C VAL A 147 -1.25 -18.87 -10.52
N ASN A 148 0.03 -18.70 -10.83
CA ASN A 148 1.13 -19.12 -9.96
C ASN A 148 1.06 -18.43 -8.59
N ASP A 149 1.19 -19.20 -7.51
CA ASP A 149 1.25 -18.73 -6.12
C ASP A 149 2.18 -17.51 -5.92
N LEU A 150 3.37 -17.51 -6.54
CA LEU A 150 4.31 -16.40 -6.43
C LEU A 150 3.67 -15.09 -6.91
N TRP A 151 2.92 -15.13 -8.00
CA TRP A 151 2.23 -13.96 -8.54
C TRP A 151 1.07 -13.55 -7.64
N VAL A 152 0.27 -14.51 -7.18
CA VAL A 152 -0.83 -14.25 -6.22
C VAL A 152 -0.29 -13.54 -4.98
N TRP A 153 0.71 -14.10 -4.31
CA TRP A 153 1.31 -13.50 -3.12
C TRP A 153 1.94 -12.15 -3.39
N SER A 154 2.58 -11.97 -4.55
CA SER A 154 3.18 -10.69 -4.91
C SER A 154 2.11 -9.61 -5.08
N ILE A 155 0.98 -9.92 -5.72
CA ILE A 155 -0.16 -9.00 -5.86
C ILE A 155 -0.73 -8.65 -4.48
N LEU A 156 -1.04 -9.68 -3.66
CA LEU A 156 -1.66 -9.49 -2.35
C LEU A 156 -0.78 -8.66 -1.40
N LEU A 157 0.54 -8.92 -1.40
CA LEU A 157 1.49 -8.18 -0.58
C LEU A 157 1.68 -6.74 -1.08
N ALA A 158 1.84 -6.56 -2.39
CA ALA A 158 2.07 -5.24 -2.99
C ALA A 158 0.87 -4.32 -2.79
N LEU A 159 -0.33 -4.80 -3.14
CA LEU A 159 -1.53 -3.99 -3.18
C LEU A 159 -2.21 -3.84 -1.82
N GLY A 160 -1.93 -4.71 -0.85
CA GLY A 160 -2.47 -4.65 0.51
C GLY A 160 -1.48 -4.06 1.52
N PRO A 161 -0.71 -4.89 2.24
CA PRO A 161 0.21 -4.44 3.31
C PRO A 161 1.22 -3.39 2.86
N VAL A 162 1.88 -3.59 1.70
CA VAL A 162 2.91 -2.67 1.22
C VAL A 162 2.30 -1.35 0.76
N ALA A 163 1.09 -1.36 0.18
CA ALA A 163 0.35 -0.12 -0.11
C ALA A 163 0.03 0.66 1.19
N CYS A 164 -0.35 -0.03 2.28
CA CYS A 164 -0.57 0.60 3.59
C CYS A 164 0.72 1.25 4.13
N LEU A 165 1.85 0.56 3.99
CA LEU A 165 3.18 1.10 4.33
C LEU A 165 3.51 2.33 3.46
N GLY A 166 3.34 2.21 2.15
CA GLY A 166 3.63 3.25 1.16
C GLY A 166 2.84 4.53 1.43
N GLY A 167 1.55 4.42 1.75
CA GLY A 167 0.73 5.56 2.16
C GLY A 167 1.33 6.31 3.36
N GLY A 168 1.70 5.59 4.43
CA GLY A 168 2.36 6.19 5.59
C GLY A 168 3.69 6.86 5.26
N LEU A 169 4.57 6.19 4.52
CA LEU A 169 5.89 6.70 4.16
C LEU A 169 5.82 7.91 3.21
N LEU A 170 4.89 7.90 2.26
CA LEU A 170 4.58 9.06 1.43
C LEU A 170 4.06 10.22 2.29
N GLY A 171 3.27 9.94 3.32
CA GLY A 171 2.83 10.92 4.31
C GLY A 171 4.00 11.57 5.05
N VAL A 172 5.02 10.79 5.44
CA VAL A 172 6.26 11.33 6.03
C VAL A 172 6.96 12.29 5.06
N LEU A 173 7.13 11.87 3.79
CA LEU A 173 7.73 12.70 2.76
C LEU A 173 6.96 14.02 2.55
N VAL A 174 5.63 13.93 2.40
CA VAL A 174 4.73 15.07 2.26
C VAL A 174 4.80 15.99 3.47
N GLY A 175 4.82 15.43 4.68
CA GLY A 175 4.92 16.18 5.93
C GLY A 175 6.23 16.97 6.05
N ARG A 176 7.32 16.46 5.47
CA ARG A 176 8.62 17.16 5.43
C ARG A 176 8.67 18.27 4.40
N TRP A 177 8.24 17.99 3.17
CA TRP A 177 8.47 18.89 2.04
C TRP A 177 7.35 19.90 1.83
N LEU A 178 6.10 19.60 2.21
CA LEU A 178 4.95 20.46 1.93
C LEU A 178 4.40 21.10 3.21
N ARG A 179 4.65 22.41 3.38
CA ARG A 179 4.34 23.14 4.63
C ARG A 179 2.93 23.74 4.70
N PHE A 180 2.18 23.79 3.61
CA PHE A 180 0.87 24.43 3.58
C PHE A 180 -0.25 23.56 4.17
N ARG A 181 -1.31 24.21 4.67
CA ARG A 181 -2.51 23.54 5.23
C ARG A 181 -3.22 22.79 4.10
N GLY A 182 -3.55 21.51 4.34
CA GLY A 182 -4.22 20.67 3.33
C GLY A 182 -3.28 19.92 2.37
N ALA A 183 -1.96 20.10 2.46
CA ALA A 183 -1.01 19.37 1.60
C ALA A 183 -1.17 17.83 1.64
N ALA A 184 -1.53 17.26 2.79
CA ALA A 184 -1.82 15.82 2.89
C ALA A 184 -3.08 15.42 2.10
N ALA A 185 -4.13 16.26 2.13
CA ALA A 185 -5.35 16.02 1.35
C ALA A 185 -5.09 16.14 -0.16
N ILE A 186 -4.31 17.14 -0.58
CA ILE A 186 -3.88 17.25 -1.98
C ILE A 186 -3.07 16.03 -2.39
N ALA A 187 -2.14 15.56 -1.55
CA ALA A 187 -1.36 14.37 -1.85
C ALA A 187 -2.23 13.12 -2.01
N VAL A 188 -3.25 12.94 -1.15
CA VAL A 188 -4.25 11.85 -1.32
C VAL A 188 -4.94 11.96 -2.67
N VAL A 189 -5.50 13.13 -3.01
CA VAL A 189 -6.20 13.33 -4.29
C VAL A 189 -5.28 13.07 -5.48
N VAL A 190 -4.05 13.60 -5.45
CA VAL A 190 -3.08 13.41 -6.53
C VAL A 190 -2.73 11.95 -6.71
N VAL A 191 -2.45 11.22 -5.63
CA VAL A 191 -2.15 9.78 -5.70
C VAL A 191 -3.33 9.01 -6.28
N THR A 192 -4.55 9.23 -5.75
CA THR A 192 -5.74 8.55 -6.26
C THR A 192 -5.99 8.84 -7.74
N VAL A 193 -5.90 10.11 -8.17
CA VAL A 193 -6.09 10.47 -9.58
C VAL A 193 -5.00 9.89 -10.47
N VAL A 194 -3.74 9.91 -10.03
CA VAL A 194 -2.62 9.31 -10.76
C VAL A 194 -2.80 7.80 -10.90
N ASP A 195 -3.15 7.10 -9.83
CA ASP A 195 -3.38 5.65 -9.84
C ASP A 195 -4.56 5.29 -10.77
N MET A 196 -5.67 6.04 -10.70
CA MET A 196 -6.83 5.82 -11.58
C MET A 196 -6.49 6.09 -13.05
N ALA A 197 -5.88 7.24 -13.36
CA ALA A 197 -5.55 7.63 -14.73
C ALA A 197 -4.50 6.70 -15.35
N GLY A 198 -3.49 6.32 -14.56
CA GLY A 198 -2.40 5.45 -15.01
C GLY A 198 -2.81 3.98 -15.12
N SER A 199 -3.71 3.49 -14.27
CA SER A 199 -4.17 2.09 -14.31
C SER A 199 -5.20 1.82 -15.41
N LEU A 200 -6.22 2.68 -15.55
CA LEU A 200 -7.37 2.38 -16.41
C LEU A 200 -7.11 2.65 -17.89
N SER A 201 -6.38 3.72 -18.22
CA SER A 201 -6.17 4.15 -19.62
C SER A 201 -5.34 3.16 -20.45
N TYR A 202 -4.62 2.27 -19.79
CA TYR A 202 -3.72 1.31 -20.41
C TYR A 202 -4.03 -0.14 -20.01
N ALA A 203 -5.17 -0.40 -19.37
CA ALA A 203 -5.48 -1.75 -18.89
C ALA A 203 -5.58 -2.77 -20.05
N THR A 204 -5.97 -2.31 -21.24
CA THR A 204 -6.31 -3.15 -22.38
C THR A 204 -5.55 -2.71 -23.63
N GLY A 205 -4.54 -3.49 -24.02
CA GLY A 205 -3.72 -3.26 -25.22
C GLY A 205 -2.31 -3.83 -25.07
N ASP A 206 -1.57 -3.87 -26.17
CA ASP A 206 -0.22 -4.47 -26.25
C ASP A 206 0.79 -3.83 -25.28
N ALA A 207 0.55 -2.58 -24.89
CA ALA A 207 1.37 -1.84 -23.93
C ALA A 207 0.85 -1.93 -22.48
N GLY A 208 -0.06 -2.85 -22.17
CA GLY A 208 -0.78 -2.83 -20.89
C GLY A 208 0.11 -2.98 -19.65
N GLY A 209 1.27 -3.63 -19.79
CA GLY A 209 2.26 -3.74 -18.71
C GLY A 209 2.80 -2.37 -18.25
N PHE A 210 2.82 -1.35 -19.12
CA PHE A 210 3.32 -0.02 -18.78
C PHE A 210 2.46 0.72 -17.77
N ARG A 211 1.19 0.33 -17.57
CA ARG A 211 0.30 0.89 -16.53
C ARG A 211 0.90 0.76 -15.11
N ASN A 212 1.82 -0.18 -14.90
CA ASN A 212 2.45 -0.50 -13.62
C ASN A 212 3.46 0.57 -13.13
N TRP A 213 3.52 1.75 -13.76
CA TRP A 213 4.34 2.88 -13.31
C TRP A 213 3.74 3.57 -12.08
N VAL A 214 2.44 3.37 -11.82
CA VAL A 214 1.76 3.99 -10.68
C VAL A 214 2.05 3.24 -9.37
N PRO A 215 2.07 3.93 -8.22
CA PRO A 215 2.39 3.33 -6.93
C PRO A 215 1.33 2.33 -6.43
N TRP A 216 0.10 2.36 -6.96
CA TRP A 216 -0.89 1.31 -6.77
C TRP A 216 -1.55 0.93 -8.10
N SER A 217 -1.01 -0.09 -8.78
CA SER A 217 -1.51 -0.56 -10.07
C SER A 217 -2.44 -1.75 -9.88
N MET A 218 -3.66 -1.64 -10.39
CA MET A 218 -4.63 -2.72 -10.29
C MET A 218 -4.20 -3.91 -11.17
N PHE A 219 -3.94 -5.07 -10.59
CA PHE A 219 -3.53 -6.30 -11.32
C PHE A 219 -4.70 -7.22 -11.67
N HIS A 220 -5.91 -6.92 -11.22
CA HIS A 220 -7.07 -7.75 -11.45
C HIS A 220 -8.30 -6.87 -11.70
N THR A 221 -9.31 -7.38 -12.40
CA THR A 221 -10.53 -6.60 -12.66
C THR A 221 -11.58 -6.70 -11.56
N GLY A 222 -11.42 -7.67 -10.66
CA GLY A 222 -12.54 -8.18 -9.86
C GLY A 222 -13.55 -8.93 -10.72
N THR A 223 -14.64 -9.40 -10.11
CA THR A 223 -15.72 -10.11 -10.81
C THR A 223 -16.65 -9.11 -11.50
N MET A 224 -16.92 -9.33 -12.80
CA MET A 224 -17.92 -8.58 -13.59
C MET A 224 -19.36 -8.91 -13.14
N SER A 225 -19.70 -8.48 -11.93
CA SER A 225 -20.91 -8.84 -11.20
C SER A 225 -22.21 -8.28 -11.79
N ASP A 226 -22.12 -7.26 -12.66
CA ASP A 226 -23.26 -6.72 -13.41
C ASP A 226 -23.66 -7.59 -14.62
N GLY A 227 -22.89 -8.64 -14.89
CA GLY A 227 -23.10 -9.57 -15.99
C GLY A 227 -22.75 -8.98 -17.37
N ASN A 228 -22.23 -7.76 -17.42
CA ASN A 228 -21.81 -7.12 -18.66
C ASN A 228 -20.37 -7.48 -18.99
N GLU A 229 -20.06 -7.51 -20.29
CA GLU A 229 -18.68 -7.63 -20.75
C GLU A 229 -17.93 -6.32 -20.52
N TRP A 230 -16.69 -6.41 -20.03
CA TRP A 230 -15.80 -5.28 -19.88
C TRP A 230 -14.49 -5.53 -20.61
N ASN A 231 -14.25 -4.79 -21.69
CA ASN A 231 -13.00 -4.84 -22.47
C ASN A 231 -12.50 -6.27 -22.80
N GLY A 232 -13.39 -7.15 -23.26
CA GLY A 232 -13.06 -8.54 -23.59
C GLY A 232 -13.10 -9.51 -22.41
N VAL A 233 -13.37 -9.04 -21.19
CA VAL A 233 -13.65 -9.88 -20.02
C VAL A 233 -15.15 -10.19 -19.98
N PRO A 234 -15.56 -11.47 -20.13
CA PRO A 234 -16.97 -11.83 -20.12
C PRO A 234 -17.68 -11.47 -18.81
N GLY A 235 -19.00 -11.29 -18.88
CA GLY A 235 -19.83 -11.09 -17.69
C GLY A 235 -19.65 -12.24 -16.68
N HIS A 236 -19.60 -11.89 -15.39
CA HIS A 236 -19.30 -12.78 -14.28
C HIS A 236 -17.90 -13.41 -14.29
N ALA A 237 -17.00 -13.03 -15.21
CA ALA A 237 -15.61 -13.47 -15.16
C ALA A 237 -14.73 -12.48 -14.38
N GLN A 238 -13.54 -12.95 -14.04
CA GLN A 238 -12.41 -12.18 -13.52
C GLN A 238 -11.29 -12.19 -14.55
N ALA A 239 -10.43 -11.18 -14.52
CA ALA A 239 -9.19 -11.20 -15.28
C ALA A 239 -8.00 -10.73 -14.43
N ILE A 240 -6.84 -11.33 -14.67
CA ILE A 240 -5.53 -10.82 -14.24
C ILE A 240 -4.90 -10.04 -15.38
N LEU A 241 -4.48 -8.83 -15.09
CA LEU A 241 -3.92 -7.86 -16.04
C LEU A 241 -2.40 -8.04 -16.19
N THR A 242 -1.89 -7.52 -17.30
CA THR A 242 -0.50 -7.72 -17.76
C THR A 242 0.56 -7.09 -16.85
N GLY A 243 1.77 -7.68 -16.89
CA GLY A 243 2.95 -7.28 -16.13
C GLY A 243 3.48 -8.37 -15.20
N ASN A 244 4.58 -8.09 -14.49
CA ASN A 244 5.21 -9.02 -13.56
C ASN A 244 4.96 -8.62 -12.10
N PRO A 245 4.06 -9.31 -11.38
CA PRO A 245 3.72 -8.92 -10.01
C PRO A 245 4.89 -8.99 -9.02
N ALA A 246 5.81 -9.95 -9.20
CA ALA A 246 6.94 -10.12 -8.28
C ALA A 246 7.90 -8.93 -8.35
N THR A 247 8.21 -8.46 -9.56
CA THR A 247 9.04 -7.27 -9.71
C THR A 247 8.29 -5.99 -9.39
N TYR A 248 6.96 -5.97 -9.53
CA TYR A 248 6.14 -4.86 -9.07
C TYR A 248 6.19 -4.69 -7.55
N LEU A 249 6.11 -5.79 -6.79
CA LEU A 249 6.28 -5.74 -5.33
C LEU A 249 7.63 -5.11 -4.95
N LEU A 250 8.72 -5.54 -5.61
CA LEU A 250 10.04 -4.95 -5.39
C LEU A 250 10.10 -3.47 -5.79
N TYR A 251 9.44 -3.09 -6.88
CA TYR A 251 9.32 -1.72 -7.33
C TYR A 251 8.66 -0.83 -6.26
N VAL A 252 7.51 -1.24 -5.72
CA VAL A 252 6.78 -0.49 -4.68
C VAL A 252 7.58 -0.42 -3.38
N LEU A 253 8.27 -1.50 -2.99
CA LEU A 253 9.19 -1.47 -1.83
C LEU A 253 10.35 -0.49 -2.06
N THR A 254 10.85 -0.39 -3.29
CA THR A 254 11.89 0.59 -3.65
C THR A 254 11.34 2.02 -3.58
N LEU A 255 10.11 2.27 -4.02
CA LEU A 255 9.44 3.56 -3.85
C LEU A 255 9.25 3.92 -2.36
N CYS A 256 8.89 2.95 -1.52
CA CYS A 256 8.82 3.13 -0.07
C CYS A 256 10.17 3.57 0.51
N ALA A 257 11.27 2.92 0.11
CA ALA A 257 12.62 3.29 0.52
C ALA A 257 13.01 4.70 0.00
N LEU A 258 12.63 5.06 -1.23
CA LEU A 258 12.83 6.41 -1.78
C LEU A 258 12.07 7.47 -1.00
N ALA A 259 10.85 7.20 -0.54
CA ALA A 259 10.09 8.13 0.30
C ALA A 259 10.83 8.42 1.62
N VAL A 260 11.38 7.39 2.27
CA VAL A 260 12.21 7.55 3.48
C VAL A 260 13.48 8.34 3.16
N GLY A 261 14.21 7.95 2.11
CA GLY A 261 15.45 8.59 1.70
C GLY A 261 15.24 10.08 1.35
N GLY A 262 14.17 10.40 0.63
CA GLY A 262 13.78 11.76 0.29
C GLY A 262 13.33 12.58 1.50
N ALA A 263 12.64 11.97 2.46
CA ALA A 263 12.24 12.64 3.70
C ALA A 263 13.46 12.94 4.59
N VAL A 264 14.40 12.01 4.72
CA VAL A 264 15.65 12.21 5.48
C VAL A 264 16.55 13.23 4.80
N TRP A 265 16.58 13.27 3.46
CA TRP A 265 17.37 14.22 2.67
C TRP A 265 16.98 15.70 2.89
N HIS A 266 15.79 15.96 3.43
CA HIS A 266 15.36 17.30 3.81
C HIS A 266 16.31 17.92 4.85
N ASP A 267 16.76 17.14 5.83
CA ASP A 267 17.73 17.56 6.86
C ASP A 267 19.11 17.81 6.22
N ARG A 268 19.57 19.06 6.27
CA ARG A 268 20.88 19.47 5.71
C ARG A 268 22.04 18.71 6.34
N SER A 269 21.94 18.35 7.63
CA SER A 269 22.99 17.60 8.33
C SER A 269 23.09 16.14 7.88
N ALA A 270 22.01 15.60 7.29
CA ALA A 270 21.96 14.23 6.78
C ALA A 270 22.42 14.08 5.32
N ARG A 271 22.70 15.19 4.61
CA ARG A 271 23.10 15.21 3.18
C ARG A 271 24.54 14.75 2.95
N THR A 272 24.78 13.49 3.29
CA THR A 272 26.07 12.84 3.07
C THR A 272 26.20 12.33 1.63
N PRO A 273 27.43 12.23 1.07
CA PRO A 273 27.66 11.59 -0.22
C PRO A 273 27.10 10.16 -0.27
N ARG A 274 27.15 9.44 0.86
CA ARG A 274 26.60 8.09 0.99
C ARG A 274 25.08 8.05 0.80
N LEU A 275 24.33 8.90 1.50
CA LEU A 275 22.87 8.97 1.35
C LEU A 275 22.48 9.37 -0.09
N ARG A 276 23.27 10.26 -0.71
CA ARG A 276 23.08 10.64 -2.12
C ARG A 276 23.23 9.44 -3.05
N MET A 277 24.28 8.64 -2.88
CA MET A 277 24.51 7.43 -3.68
C MET A 277 23.39 6.40 -3.45
N ILE A 278 22.92 6.23 -2.21
CA ILE A 278 21.80 5.34 -1.89
C ILE A 278 20.54 5.79 -2.63
N ASN A 279 20.18 7.08 -2.55
CA ASN A 279 18.98 7.60 -3.23
C ASN A 279 19.09 7.46 -4.76
N TRP A 280 20.26 7.73 -5.36
CA TRP A 280 20.47 7.48 -6.78
C TRP A 280 20.38 6.01 -7.16
N GLY A 281 20.97 5.13 -6.37
CA GLY A 281 20.86 3.68 -6.56
C GLY A 281 19.39 3.24 -6.54
N LEU A 282 18.61 3.71 -5.55
CA LEU A 282 17.19 3.43 -5.45
C LEU A 282 16.38 3.97 -6.65
N ILE A 283 16.71 5.15 -7.18
CA ILE A 283 16.07 5.68 -8.40
C ILE A 283 16.34 4.76 -9.60
N VAL A 284 17.60 4.38 -9.81
CA VAL A 284 17.99 3.47 -10.91
C VAL A 284 17.31 2.10 -10.75
N THR A 285 17.30 1.57 -9.53
CA THR A 285 16.62 0.31 -9.21
C THR A 285 15.10 0.41 -9.45
N ALA A 286 14.45 1.50 -9.07
CA ALA A 286 13.01 1.68 -9.31
C ALA A 286 12.70 1.71 -10.81
N VAL A 287 13.48 2.45 -11.61
CA VAL A 287 13.32 2.48 -13.07
C VAL A 287 13.52 1.09 -13.68
N ALA A 288 14.58 0.37 -13.28
CA ALA A 288 14.84 -0.97 -13.78
C ALA A 288 13.73 -1.95 -13.41
N LEU A 289 13.27 -1.96 -12.16
CA LEU A 289 12.20 -2.83 -11.70
C LEU A 289 10.86 -2.50 -12.36
N PHE A 290 10.57 -1.22 -12.59
CA PHE A 290 9.41 -0.81 -13.38
C PHE A 290 9.49 -1.37 -14.81
N LEU A 291 10.62 -1.19 -15.50
CA LEU A 291 10.78 -1.68 -16.88
C LEU A 291 10.64 -3.20 -16.96
N ILE A 292 11.24 -3.94 -16.02
CA ILE A 292 11.08 -5.40 -15.93
C ILE A 292 9.61 -5.76 -15.67
N THR A 293 8.93 -5.02 -14.78
CA THR A 293 7.50 -5.20 -14.50
C THR A 293 6.65 -5.00 -15.74
N ALA A 294 6.95 -3.97 -16.53
CA ALA A 294 6.17 -3.62 -17.70
C ALA A 294 6.39 -4.56 -18.90
N THR A 295 7.55 -5.21 -18.97
CA THR A 295 7.99 -5.98 -20.16
C THR A 295 8.06 -7.49 -19.94
N THR A 296 7.87 -7.98 -18.71
CA THR A 296 7.93 -9.42 -18.38
C THR A 296 6.70 -9.85 -17.61
N GLY A 297 6.60 -11.16 -17.31
CA GLY A 297 5.51 -11.73 -16.52
C GLY A 297 4.32 -12.08 -17.39
N ILE A 298 3.13 -11.61 -17.01
CA ILE A 298 1.87 -11.86 -17.70
C ILE A 298 1.84 -10.99 -18.95
N THR A 299 1.98 -11.60 -20.13
CA THR A 299 2.04 -10.88 -21.41
C THR A 299 0.65 -10.59 -21.98
N GLU A 300 -0.32 -11.45 -21.68
CA GLU A 300 -1.72 -11.31 -22.09
C GLU A 300 -2.64 -11.52 -20.88
N MET A 301 -3.83 -10.92 -20.89
CA MET A 301 -4.77 -11.06 -19.79
C MET A 301 -5.17 -12.52 -19.59
N ILE A 302 -5.15 -12.97 -18.34
CA ILE A 302 -5.62 -14.31 -17.96
C ILE A 302 -7.06 -14.17 -17.49
N ILE A 303 -8.00 -14.83 -18.14
CA ILE A 303 -9.45 -14.69 -17.90
C ILE A 303 -9.99 -15.99 -17.28
N SER A 304 -10.90 -15.85 -16.32
CA SER A 304 -11.56 -16.95 -15.61
C SER A 304 -12.73 -17.56 -16.39
N GLY A 305 -13.22 -18.72 -15.93
CA GLY A 305 -14.58 -19.15 -16.23
C GLY A 305 -15.63 -18.23 -15.57
N PRO A 306 -16.89 -18.23 -16.02
CA PRO A 306 -17.96 -17.44 -15.40
C PRO A 306 -18.26 -17.87 -13.95
N ILE A 307 -18.40 -16.90 -13.04
CA ILE A 307 -18.67 -17.08 -11.61
C ILE A 307 -20.11 -16.64 -11.30
N ARG A 308 -21.07 -17.58 -11.31
CA ARG A 308 -22.51 -17.29 -11.11
C ARG A 308 -23.07 -17.88 -9.81
#